data_AF-A0A117MGM1-F1
#
_entry.id   AF-A0A117MGM1-F1
#
_cell.length_a   1.000
_cell.length_b   1.000
_cell.length_c   1.000
_cell.angle_alpha   90.00
_cell.angle_beta   90.00
_cell.angle_gamma   90.00
#
_symmetry.space_group_name_H-M   'P 1'
#
loop_
_entity.id
_entity.type
_entity.pdbx_description
1 polymer ?
#
loop_
_entity_poly.entity_id
_entity_poly.type
_entity_poly.pdbx_seq_one_letter_code
_entity_poly.pdbx_strand_id
1 'polypeptide(L)' 'MTWRPPGKDCGLCGAASCTAFTALVAAGAKSVRDCPFYQETERRKDSSYSGVDILGLTYDFV' A
#
# COMPACT_ATOMS: atom_id res chain seq x y z
N MET A 1 -8.10 5.13 -16.51
CA MET A 1 -8.22 4.77 -15.08
C MET A 1 -7.28 5.68 -14.29
N THR A 2 -7.80 6.57 -13.46
CA THR A 2 -6.97 7.49 -12.66
C THR A 2 -6.70 6.85 -11.31
N TRP A 3 -5.62 6.06 -11.21
CA TRP A 3 -5.18 5.54 -9.91
C TRP A 3 -4.89 6.71 -8.97
N ARG A 4 -5.33 6.59 -7.71
CA ARG A 4 -5.04 7.57 -6.66
C ARG A 4 -4.08 6.96 -5.64
N PRO A 5 -3.02 7.68 -5.24
CA PRO A 5 -2.11 7.24 -4.18
C PRO A 5 -2.83 7.14 -2.82
N PRO A 6 -2.26 6.43 -1.84
CA PRO A 6 -2.89 6.15 -0.54
C PRO A 6 -3.05 7.37 0.39
N GLY A 7 -2.54 8.55 0.02
CA GLY A 7 -2.65 9.78 0.82
C GLY A 7 -1.81 9.80 2.11
N LYS A 8 -0.81 8.92 2.22
CA LYS A 8 0.01 8.75 3.44
C LYS A 8 1.26 9.64 3.50
N ASP A 9 1.61 10.30 2.39
CA ASP A 9 2.83 11.12 2.24
C ASP A 9 4.12 10.45 2.78
N CYS A 10 4.22 9.13 2.57
CA CYS A 10 5.24 8.29 3.20
C CYS A 10 6.66 8.43 2.65
N GLY A 11 6.86 9.13 1.53
CA GLY A 11 8.18 9.30 0.90
C GLY A 11 8.81 8.06 0.25
N LEU A 12 8.22 6.87 0.38
CA LEU A 12 8.84 5.60 -0.07
C LEU A 12 9.08 5.52 -1.59
N CYS A 13 8.29 6.23 -2.39
CA CYS A 13 8.51 6.34 -3.84
C CYS A 13 9.46 7.49 -4.22
N GLY A 14 10.12 8.13 -3.25
CA GLY A 14 11.05 9.24 -3.46
C GLY A 14 10.37 10.55 -3.89
N ALA A 15 9.15 10.81 -3.44
CA ALA A 15 8.44 12.09 -3.64
C ALA A 15 8.03 12.67 -2.29
N ALA A 16 8.02 14.01 -2.18
CA ALA A 16 7.74 14.72 -0.92
C ALA A 16 6.30 14.51 -0.40
N SER A 17 5.35 14.24 -1.29
CA SER A 17 3.95 13.96 -0.97
C SER A 17 3.30 13.14 -2.08
N CYS A 18 2.11 12.61 -1.80
CA CYS A 18 1.26 11.92 -2.77
C CYS A 18 0.87 12.85 -3.93
N THR A 19 0.62 14.12 -3.63
CA THR A 19 0.29 15.14 -4.64
C THR A 19 1.50 15.44 -5.54
N ALA A 20 2.69 15.60 -4.96
CA ALA A 20 3.93 15.77 -5.71
C ALA A 20 4.23 14.55 -6.59
N PHE A 21 4.01 13.34 -6.06
CA PHE A 21 4.15 12.10 -6.83
C PHE A 21 3.20 12.07 -8.03
N THR A 22 1.92 12.39 -7.85
CA THR A 22 0.95 12.41 -8.96
C THR A 22 1.31 13.45 -10.03
N ALA A 23 1.90 14.58 -9.66
CA ALA A 23 2.40 15.56 -10.62
C ALA A 23 3.58 15.00 -11.45
N LEU A 24 4.51 14.27 -10.81
CA LEU A 24 5.62 13.60 -11.51
C LEU A 24 5.12 12.50 -12.46
N VAL A 25 4.08 11.76 -12.06
CA VAL A 25 3.44 10.76 -12.92
C VAL A 25 2.73 11.42 -14.10
N ALA A 26 2.00 12.52 -13.88
CA ALA A 26 1.35 13.28 -14.94
C ALA A 26 2.35 13.89 -15.92
N ALA A 27 3.53 14.28 -15.45
CA ALA A 27 4.64 14.76 -16.28
C ALA A 27 5.41 13.65 -17.01
N GLY A 28 5.08 12.37 -16.77
CA GLY A 28 5.79 11.22 -17.33
C GLY A 28 7.17 10.93 -16.73
N ALA A 29 7.55 11.65 -15.67
CA ALA A 29 8.83 11.46 -14.98
C ALA A 29 8.83 10.23 -14.05
N LYS A 30 7.65 9.75 -13.65
CA LYS A 30 7.45 8.54 -12.85
C LYS A 30 6.28 7.71 -13.36
N SER A 31 6.27 6.43 -13.00
CA SER A 31 5.15 5.52 -13.22
C SER A 31 4.33 5.36 -11.95
N VAL A 32 3.01 5.13 -12.07
CA VAL A 32 2.17 4.76 -10.91
C VAL A 32 2.71 3.52 -10.18
N ARG A 33 3.41 2.63 -10.89
CA ARG A 33 4.04 1.41 -10.37
C ARG A 33 5.22 1.69 -9.43
N ASP A 34 5.77 2.91 -9.44
CA ASP A 34 6.85 3.32 -8.53
C ASP A 34 6.33 3.56 -7.10
N CYS A 35 5.01 3.64 -6.90
CA CYS A 35 4.44 3.66 -5.57
C CYS A 35 4.38 2.24 -5.01
N PRO A 36 5.00 1.93 -3.85
CA PRO A 36 4.94 0.60 -3.26
C PRO A 36 3.52 0.18 -2.83
N PHE A 37 2.59 1.13 -2.78
CA PHE A 37 1.17 0.89 -2.51
C PHE A 37 0.34 0.74 -3.80
N TYR A 38 0.96 0.83 -4.97
CA TYR A 38 0.29 0.53 -6.23
C TYR A 38 0.05 -0.97 -6.34
N GLN A 39 -1.21 -1.37 -6.41
CA GLN A 39 -1.64 -2.74 -6.71
C GLN A 39 -2.56 -2.68 -7.92
N GLU A 40 -2.20 -3.38 -8.99
CA GLU A 40 -2.89 -3.33 -10.28
C GLU A 40 -4.31 -3.95 -10.22
N THR A 41 -4.54 -4.84 -9.26
CA THR A 41 -5.86 -5.40 -8.89
C THR A 41 -5.77 -6.03 -7.51
N GLU A 42 -6.70 -5.64 -6.64
CA GLU A 42 -7.11 -6.25 -5.37
C GLU A 42 -6.63 -7.71 -5.17
N ARG A 43 -5.46 -7.89 -4.55
CA ARG A 43 -5.30 -9.02 -3.62
C ARG A 43 -5.38 -8.45 -2.24
N ARG A 44 -6.62 -8.17 -1.81
CA ARG A 44 -6.96 -8.13 -0.40
C ARG A 44 -6.46 -9.47 0.17
N LYS A 45 -5.30 -9.46 0.83
CA LYS A 45 -4.90 -10.60 1.64
C LYS A 45 -5.93 -10.64 2.75
N ASP A 46 -6.94 -11.48 2.56
CA ASP A 46 -7.83 -11.88 3.63
C ASP A 46 -6.92 -12.46 4.71
N SER A 47 -6.68 -11.70 5.77
CA SER A 47 -5.97 -12.20 6.93
C SER A 47 -6.89 -13.24 7.55
N SER A 48 -6.73 -14.50 7.16
CA SER A 48 -7.47 -15.61 7.76
C SER A 48 -7.06 -15.68 9.23
N TYR A 49 -7.90 -15.14 10.10
CA TYR A 49 -7.69 -15.22 11.54
C TYR A 49 -7.99 -16.65 11.97
N SER A 50 -6.95 -17.41 12.28
CA SER A 50 -7.05 -18.81 12.73
C SER A 50 -7.55 -18.93 14.17
N GLY A 51 -7.50 -17.84 14.96
CA GLY A 51 -7.75 -17.89 16.41
C GLY A 51 -6.63 -18.53 17.23
N VAL A 52 -5.55 -18.98 16.56
CA VAL A 52 -4.39 -19.64 17.19
C VAL A 52 -3.06 -19.07 16.67
N ASP A 53 -2.03 -19.10 17.51
CA ASP A 53 -0.68 -18.69 17.16
C ASP A 53 0.05 -19.75 16.30
N ILE A 54 1.31 -19.47 15.95
CA ILE A 54 2.14 -20.37 15.14
C ILE A 54 2.48 -21.71 15.83
N LEU A 55 2.27 -21.81 17.14
CA LEU A 55 2.43 -23.03 17.94
C LEU A 55 1.08 -23.75 18.15
N GLY A 56 -0.02 -23.19 17.67
CA GLY A 56 -1.38 -23.74 17.81
C GLY A 56 -2.08 -23.36 19.13
N LEU A 57 -1.55 -22.39 19.87
CA LEU A 57 -2.17 -21.91 21.11
C LEU A 57 -3.19 -20.81 20.82
N THR A 58 -4.34 -20.85 21.49
CA THR A 58 -5.32 -19.75 21.43
C THR A 58 -4.73 -18.45 21.94
N TYR A 59 -5.00 -17.35 21.24
CA TYR A 59 -4.62 -16.02 21.70
C TYR A 59 -5.40 -15.63 22.98
N ASP A 60 -4.69 -15.18 24.02
CA ASP A 60 -5.26 -14.81 25.34
C ASP A 60 -5.04 -13.32 25.66
N PHE A 61 -5.30 -12.44 24.69
CA PHE A 61 -5.29 -10.99 24.96
C PHE A 61 -6.68 -10.53 25.41
N VAL A 62 -6.74 -9.85 26.56
CA VAL A 62 -7.92 -9.15 27.13
C VAL A 62 -7.96 -7.71 26.65
#